data_AF-S9XE16-F1
#
_entry.id   AF-S9XE16-F1
#
_cell.length_a   1.000
_cell.length_b   1.000
_cell.length_c   1.000
_cell.angle_alpha   90.00
_cell.angle_beta   90.00
_cell.angle_gamma   90.00
#
_symmetry.space_group_name_H-M   'P 1'
#
loop_
_entity.id
_entity.type
_entity.pdbx_description
1 polymer ?
#
loop_
_entity_poly.entity_id
_entity_poly.type
_entity_poly.pdbx_seq_one_letter_code
_entity_poly.pdbx_strand_id
1 'polypeptide(L)'
;MIDQLEVCPDHLAHCAGSSYPGFFVDLHPTVFENQMRQNYMASVYITHALIKRMKDISVPYSRRIMLTSSVLSALPLVGYNAYSPSKAAVRALADGLRQECILYGIEVSIFLPATILSPGYEEENRLKPSLVLEMEKSDKAQTCETVAYYCMKGLDHGDFVITNNFVGDIMKNHSRTSSPHDNPILEFLYCMLTFFVWPIVRAQLDYDVYKYALKHRLRTAIPSQSNSFITVFLTSIQLCIFYYLIPTLVSNPCVTLLKSFPLWFLLQTIQTYFQRPRVCFSFTNVIRSIGTMCLGTFVIAFVLFAFGAPLVSKFQLSFLCAATLSVLTIYPLSFFFQSDYMRWGQFLAFKQFKALGSLQYRAWGPIIGAWLGAIPIPLDWDRPWQAWPITIVVGSFIGHLVATIIGELLQ
;
A
#
# COMPACT_ATOMS: atom_id res chain seq x y z
N MET A 1 2.57 -2.92 45.56
CA MET A 1 1.68 -4.05 45.23
C MET A 1 2.46 -5.29 44.81
N ILE A 2 3.16 -5.31 43.67
CA ILE A 2 3.95 -6.51 43.30
C ILE A 2 5.06 -6.79 44.31
N ASP A 3 5.81 -5.79 44.77
CA ASP A 3 6.89 -6.00 45.77
C ASP A 3 6.41 -6.52 47.13
N GLN A 4 5.11 -6.42 47.40
CA GLN A 4 4.48 -6.84 48.67
C GLN A 4 3.87 -8.24 48.59
N LEU A 5 3.86 -8.89 47.41
CA LEU A 5 3.36 -10.26 47.28
C LEU A 5 4.34 -11.24 47.93
N GLU A 6 3.82 -12.17 48.74
CA GLU A 6 4.64 -13.21 49.39
C GLU A 6 5.36 -14.09 48.37
N VAL A 7 4.67 -14.42 47.26
CA VAL A 7 5.20 -15.23 46.16
C VAL A 7 5.44 -14.35 44.93
N CYS A 8 6.53 -14.62 44.20
CA CYS A 8 6.77 -14.00 42.91
C CYS A 8 5.88 -14.66 41.85
N PRO A 9 4.96 -13.94 41.17
CA PRO A 9 4.13 -14.51 40.12
C PRO A 9 4.96 -15.05 38.96
N ASP A 10 4.55 -16.18 38.39
CA ASP A 10 5.23 -16.78 37.23
C ASP A 10 4.69 -16.28 35.88
N HIS A 11 3.43 -15.85 35.87
CA HIS A 11 2.76 -15.34 34.68
C HIS A 11 2.10 -13.99 34.96
N LEU A 12 2.20 -13.08 33.99
CA LEU A 12 1.52 -11.80 34.00
C LEU A 12 0.77 -11.60 32.69
N ALA A 13 -0.53 -11.34 32.77
CA ALA A 13 -1.36 -10.99 31.63
C ALA A 13 -1.89 -9.57 31.81
N HIS A 14 -1.42 -8.64 30.98
CA HIS A 14 -1.95 -7.28 30.97
C HIS A 14 -3.22 -7.23 30.15
N CYS A 15 -4.38 -7.27 30.80
CA CYS A 15 -5.68 -7.14 30.14
C CYS A 15 -6.35 -5.79 30.37
N ALA A 16 -5.92 -5.04 31.40
CA ALA A 16 -6.50 -3.75 31.73
C ALA A 16 -6.18 -2.71 30.67
N GLY A 17 -7.20 -2.00 30.22
CA GLY A 17 -7.09 -0.92 29.26
C GLY A 17 -8.47 -0.37 28.94
N SER A 18 -8.49 0.84 28.38
CA SER A 18 -9.73 1.45 27.90
C SER A 18 -9.43 2.23 26.63
N SER A 19 -10.49 2.56 25.91
CA SER A 19 -10.44 3.35 24.69
C SER A 19 -11.39 4.52 24.82
N TYR A 20 -10.91 5.70 24.50
CA TYR A 20 -11.71 6.93 24.47
C TYR A 20 -11.65 7.49 23.05
N PRO A 21 -12.58 7.09 22.17
CA PRO A 21 -12.61 7.54 20.79
C PRO A 21 -13.17 8.96 20.67
N GLY A 22 -12.70 9.68 19.66
CA GLY A 22 -13.15 11.04 19.33
C GLY A 22 -12.22 11.67 18.30
N PHE A 23 -12.72 12.69 17.58
CA PHE A 23 -11.84 13.43 16.68
C PHE A 23 -10.78 14.18 17.47
N PHE A 24 -9.55 14.16 16.97
CA PHE A 24 -8.40 14.74 17.67
C PHE A 24 -8.62 16.19 18.11
N VAL A 25 -9.30 16.98 17.28
CA VAL A 25 -9.60 18.40 17.55
C VAL A 25 -10.63 18.62 18.66
N ASP A 26 -11.45 17.62 18.96
CA ASP A 26 -12.54 17.72 19.94
C ASP A 26 -12.16 17.15 21.32
N LEU A 27 -11.05 16.40 21.40
CA LEU A 27 -10.62 15.75 22.63
C LEU A 27 -9.79 16.70 23.51
N HIS A 28 -10.10 16.76 24.80
CA HIS A 28 -9.30 17.48 25.78
C HIS A 28 -7.93 16.80 25.97
N PRO A 29 -6.82 17.55 26.12
CA PRO A 29 -5.46 16.98 26.28
C PRO A 29 -5.33 15.91 27.37
N THR A 30 -6.06 16.05 28.49
CA THR A 30 -6.06 15.07 29.59
C THR A 30 -6.57 13.68 29.16
N VAL A 31 -7.37 13.57 28.11
CA VAL A 31 -7.79 12.28 27.54
C VAL A 31 -6.57 11.52 27.04
N PHE A 32 -5.65 12.17 26.33
CA PHE A 32 -4.42 11.56 25.83
C PHE A 32 -3.50 11.11 26.97
N GLU A 33 -3.35 11.95 28.00
CA GLU A 33 -2.58 11.59 29.20
C GLU A 33 -3.19 10.39 29.93
N ASN A 34 -4.52 10.38 30.08
CA ASN A 34 -5.23 9.28 30.72
C ASN A 34 -5.11 7.97 29.93
N GLN A 35 -5.25 8.02 28.60
CA GLN A 35 -5.09 6.86 27.72
C GLN A 35 -3.66 6.30 27.79
N MET A 36 -2.64 7.17 27.77
CA MET A 36 -1.25 6.74 27.99
C MET A 36 -1.03 6.15 29.38
N ARG A 37 -1.61 6.77 30.42
CA ARG A 37 -1.47 6.28 31.79
C ARG A 37 -2.10 4.88 31.96
N GLN A 38 -3.31 4.69 31.44
CA GLN A 38 -4.08 3.46 31.60
C GLN A 38 -3.56 2.32 30.72
N ASN A 39 -3.21 2.59 29.45
CA ASN A 39 -2.85 1.53 28.53
C ASN A 39 -1.33 1.24 28.54
N TYR A 40 -0.50 2.27 28.58
CA TYR A 40 0.95 2.13 28.48
C TYR A 40 1.66 2.15 29.84
N MET A 41 1.49 3.20 30.65
CA MET A 41 2.24 3.32 31.90
C MET A 41 1.85 2.24 32.92
N ALA A 42 0.57 1.82 32.96
CA ALA A 42 0.17 0.65 33.74
C ALA A 42 0.97 -0.59 33.37
N SER A 43 1.16 -0.83 32.06
CA SER A 43 1.99 -1.92 31.54
C SER A 43 3.45 -1.78 32.00
N VAL A 44 4.03 -0.58 31.88
CA VAL A 44 5.40 -0.29 32.32
C VAL A 44 5.59 -0.56 33.81
N TYR A 45 4.76 0.01 34.68
CA TYR A 45 4.97 -0.04 36.12
C TYR A 45 4.90 -1.46 36.68
N ILE A 46 3.89 -2.22 36.27
CA ILE A 46 3.68 -3.59 36.76
C ILE A 46 4.77 -4.51 36.19
N THR A 47 5.07 -4.41 34.88
CA THR A 47 6.10 -5.25 34.25
C THR A 47 7.49 -4.95 34.81
N HIS A 48 7.84 -3.68 35.02
CA HIS A 48 9.11 -3.30 35.62
C HIS A 48 9.27 -3.85 37.04
N ALA A 49 8.24 -3.71 37.89
CA ALA A 49 8.27 -4.27 39.25
C ALA A 49 8.39 -5.81 39.22
N LEU A 50 7.68 -6.48 38.32
CA LEU A 50 7.71 -7.93 38.22
C LEU A 50 9.06 -8.46 37.72
N ILE A 51 9.60 -7.89 36.63
CA ILE A 51 10.90 -8.31 36.08
C ILE A 51 12.00 -8.13 37.14
N LYS A 52 11.97 -7.03 37.92
CA LYS A 52 12.94 -6.83 39.01
C LYS A 52 12.92 -7.95 40.06
N ARG A 53 11.77 -8.58 40.31
CA ARG A 53 11.68 -9.77 41.19
C ARG A 53 12.03 -11.05 40.47
N MET A 54 11.52 -11.25 39.25
CA MET A 54 11.71 -12.48 38.48
C MET A 54 13.19 -12.72 38.17
N LYS A 55 13.96 -11.67 37.86
CA LYS A 55 15.37 -11.81 37.46
C LYS A 55 16.27 -12.42 38.55
N ASP A 56 15.91 -12.25 39.82
CA ASP A 56 16.72 -12.68 40.96
C ASP A 56 16.28 -14.07 41.48
N ILE A 57 15.20 -14.64 40.94
CA ILE A 57 14.63 -15.92 41.37
C ILE A 57 14.68 -16.91 40.21
N SER A 58 15.55 -17.91 40.30
CA SER A 58 15.58 -19.00 39.32
C SER A 58 14.45 -20.00 39.55
N VAL A 59 13.79 -20.42 38.47
CA VAL A 59 12.75 -21.46 38.46
C VAL A 59 13.04 -22.48 37.34
N PRO A 60 12.59 -23.74 37.47
CA PRO A 60 12.86 -24.79 36.49
C PRO A 60 12.00 -24.69 35.21
N TYR A 61 11.21 -23.63 35.04
CA TYR A 61 10.28 -23.43 33.93
C TYR A 61 10.33 -21.97 33.43
N SER A 62 9.92 -21.74 32.18
CA SER A 62 9.82 -20.38 31.63
C SER A 62 8.70 -19.59 32.31
N ARG A 63 9.03 -18.39 32.79
CA ARG A 63 8.03 -17.40 33.19
C ARG A 63 7.56 -16.61 31.99
N ARG A 64 6.33 -16.08 32.03
CA ARG A 64 5.75 -15.40 30.87
C ARG A 64 5.04 -14.09 31.19
N ILE A 65 5.30 -13.08 30.36
CA ILE A 65 4.63 -11.78 30.39
C ILE A 65 3.90 -11.59 29.07
N MET A 66 2.57 -11.47 29.12
CA MET A 66 1.72 -11.16 27.98
C MET A 66 1.21 -9.72 28.08
N LEU A 67 1.44 -8.94 27.04
CA LEU A 67 0.97 -7.56 26.90
C LEU A 67 -0.23 -7.50 25.96
N THR A 68 -1.36 -6.92 26.36
CA THR A 68 -2.51 -6.70 25.45
C THR A 68 -2.45 -5.33 24.81
N SER A 69 -2.18 -5.32 23.50
CA SER A 69 -2.28 -4.14 22.65
C SER A 69 -3.60 -4.17 21.85
N SER A 70 -3.59 -3.95 20.54
CA SER A 70 -4.77 -3.95 19.66
C SER A 70 -4.32 -4.00 18.20
N VAL A 71 -5.17 -4.53 17.31
CA VAL A 71 -4.97 -4.35 15.85
C VAL A 71 -4.88 -2.87 15.43
N LEU A 72 -5.45 -1.94 16.20
CA LEU A 72 -5.31 -0.49 15.96
C LEU A 72 -3.89 0.05 16.21
N SER A 73 -3.00 -0.74 16.85
CA SER A 73 -1.56 -0.42 16.87
C SER A 73 -0.89 -0.64 15.51
N ALA A 74 -1.46 -1.52 14.68
CA ALA A 74 -1.01 -1.84 13.33
C ALA A 74 -1.71 -0.98 12.27
N LEU A 75 -2.99 -0.67 12.49
CA LEU A 75 -3.82 0.18 11.63
C LEU A 75 -4.44 1.32 12.46
N PRO A 76 -3.74 2.44 12.64
CA PRO A 76 -4.34 3.63 13.26
C PRO A 76 -5.49 4.14 12.41
N LEU A 77 -6.67 4.32 13.03
CA LEU A 77 -7.87 4.82 12.37
C LEU A 77 -8.28 6.20 12.91
N VAL A 78 -9.04 6.92 12.08
CA VAL A 78 -9.68 8.17 12.49
C VAL A 78 -10.51 7.94 13.75
N GLY A 79 -10.51 8.90 14.67
CA GLY A 79 -11.23 8.79 15.93
C GLY A 79 -10.47 8.05 17.04
N TYR A 80 -9.38 7.33 16.74
CA TYR A 80 -8.62 6.59 17.75
C TYR A 80 -7.25 7.20 18.05
N ASN A 81 -7.04 8.50 17.79
CA ASN A 81 -5.73 9.14 17.99
C ASN A 81 -5.34 9.29 19.47
N ALA A 82 -6.26 9.18 20.42
CA ALA A 82 -5.91 9.09 21.85
C ALA A 82 -5.57 7.65 22.30
N TYR A 83 -6.11 6.65 21.60
CA TYR A 83 -5.98 5.23 21.96
C TYR A 83 -4.86 4.51 21.19
N SER A 84 -4.87 4.56 19.85
CA SER A 84 -3.94 3.82 18.98
C SER A 84 -2.46 4.09 19.31
N PRO A 85 -2.02 5.34 19.57
CA PRO A 85 -0.63 5.59 19.96
C PRO A 85 -0.25 4.91 21.28
N SER A 86 -1.17 4.85 22.27
CA SER A 86 -0.92 4.17 23.54
C SER A 86 -0.75 2.66 23.35
N LYS A 87 -1.51 2.05 22.44
CA LYS A 87 -1.38 0.63 22.09
C LYS A 87 -0.15 0.34 21.23
N ALA A 88 0.24 1.26 20.34
CA ALA A 88 1.52 1.19 19.61
C ALA A 88 2.72 1.29 20.56
N ALA A 89 2.66 2.13 21.59
CA ALA A 89 3.69 2.22 22.62
C ALA A 89 3.83 0.90 23.40
N VAL A 90 2.72 0.23 23.72
CA VAL A 90 2.74 -1.13 24.32
C VAL A 90 3.42 -2.14 23.39
N ARG A 91 3.24 -2.03 22.07
CA ARG A 91 3.93 -2.90 21.11
C ARG A 91 5.43 -2.66 21.06
N ALA A 92 5.86 -1.40 21.01
CA ALA A 92 7.28 -1.07 21.09
C ALA A 92 7.91 -1.56 22.41
N LEU A 93 7.18 -1.44 23.53
CA LEU A 93 7.61 -1.97 24.83
C LEU A 93 7.78 -3.50 24.78
N ALA A 94 6.83 -4.22 24.17
CA ALA A 94 6.92 -5.68 24.03
C ALA A 94 8.15 -6.10 23.20
N ASP A 95 8.40 -5.45 22.07
CA ASP A 95 9.56 -5.74 21.20
C ASP A 95 10.91 -5.50 21.91
N GLY A 96 10.99 -4.45 22.73
CA GLY A 96 12.17 -4.14 23.55
C GLY A 96 12.34 -5.12 24.71
N LEU A 97 11.28 -5.33 25.50
CA LEU A 97 11.30 -6.26 26.63
C LEU A 97 11.60 -7.69 26.20
N ARG A 98 11.13 -8.12 25.02
CA ARG A 98 11.48 -9.44 24.50
C ARG A 98 12.99 -9.65 24.45
N GLN A 99 13.75 -8.64 24.06
CA GLN A 99 15.21 -8.72 23.97
C GLN A 99 15.87 -8.68 25.35
N GLU A 100 15.42 -7.78 26.23
CA GLU A 100 15.95 -7.68 27.60
C GLU A 100 15.66 -8.94 28.42
N CYS A 101 14.46 -9.50 28.29
CA CYS A 101 14.01 -10.66 29.06
C CYS A 101 14.71 -11.97 28.66
N ILE A 102 15.37 -12.04 27.50
CA ILE A 102 16.26 -13.16 27.15
C ILE A 102 17.37 -13.32 28.20
N LEU A 103 17.87 -12.22 28.76
CA LEU A 103 18.91 -12.25 29.80
C LEU A 103 18.46 -12.97 31.08
N TYR A 104 17.14 -13.05 31.31
CA TYR A 104 16.55 -13.53 32.55
C TYR A 104 15.71 -14.80 32.35
N GLY A 105 15.67 -15.37 31.15
CA GLY A 105 14.84 -16.55 30.85
C GLY A 105 13.33 -16.27 30.99
N ILE A 106 12.89 -15.04 30.70
CA ILE A 106 11.48 -14.65 30.74
C ILE A 106 10.96 -14.53 29.32
N GLU A 107 9.84 -15.19 29.02
CA GLU A 107 9.16 -15.10 27.74
C GLU A 107 8.23 -13.89 27.73
N VAL A 108 8.23 -13.14 26.63
CA VAL A 108 7.34 -12.01 26.42
C VAL A 108 6.54 -12.28 25.16
N SER A 109 5.23 -12.09 25.22
CA SER A 109 4.33 -12.13 24.06
C SER A 109 3.44 -10.89 24.06
N ILE A 110 2.94 -10.51 22.89
CA ILE A 110 1.99 -9.43 22.70
C ILE A 110 0.74 -9.93 21.99
N PHE A 111 -0.42 -9.58 22.52
CA PHE A 111 -1.71 -9.89 21.94
C PHE A 111 -2.33 -8.65 21.28
N LEU A 112 -2.75 -8.79 20.03
CA LEU A 112 -3.37 -7.75 19.20
C LEU A 112 -4.82 -8.13 18.87
N PRO A 113 -5.75 -7.98 19.82
CA PRO A 113 -7.15 -8.30 19.56
C PRO A 113 -7.77 -7.28 18.59
N ALA A 114 -8.68 -7.78 17.75
CA ALA A 114 -9.72 -7.01 17.06
C ALA A 114 -10.93 -6.76 18.00
N THR A 115 -12.08 -6.34 17.47
CA THR A 115 -13.26 -5.99 18.28
C THR A 115 -13.74 -7.13 19.19
N ILE A 116 -13.89 -6.83 20.48
CA ILE A 116 -14.32 -7.76 21.54
C ILE A 116 -15.66 -7.29 22.12
N LEU A 117 -16.65 -8.16 22.16
CA LEU A 117 -17.93 -7.94 22.85
C LEU A 117 -17.72 -7.92 24.37
N SER A 118 -17.41 -6.74 24.90
CA SER A 118 -17.09 -6.50 26.31
C SER A 118 -17.80 -5.24 26.82
N PRO A 119 -17.91 -5.03 28.14
CA PRO A 119 -18.42 -3.78 28.70
C PRO A 119 -17.64 -2.54 28.19
N GLY A 120 -16.34 -2.70 27.92
CA GLY A 120 -15.51 -1.65 27.34
C GLY A 120 -15.92 -1.29 25.91
N TYR A 121 -16.37 -2.26 25.11
CA TYR A 121 -16.88 -2.01 23.76
C TYR A 121 -18.22 -1.27 23.75
N GLU A 122 -19.11 -1.59 24.70
CA GLU A 122 -20.37 -0.86 24.88
C GLU A 122 -20.12 0.61 25.22
N GLU A 123 -19.22 0.88 26.17
CA GLU A 123 -18.88 2.25 26.55
C GLU A 123 -18.12 2.99 25.44
N GLU A 124 -17.19 2.32 24.75
CA GLU A 124 -16.47 2.88 23.60
C GLU A 124 -17.45 3.34 22.52
N ASN A 125 -18.44 2.51 22.16
CA ASN A 125 -19.42 2.82 21.12
C ASN A 125 -20.32 4.03 21.44
N ARG A 126 -20.51 4.38 22.71
CA ARG A 126 -21.28 5.58 23.11
C ARG A 126 -20.55 6.87 22.75
N LEU A 127 -19.23 6.83 22.72
CA LEU A 127 -18.36 7.98 22.46
C LEU A 127 -17.99 8.11 20.97
N LYS A 128 -18.02 7.01 20.22
CA LYS A 128 -17.58 7.00 18.81
C LYS A 128 -18.33 8.01 17.97
N PRO A 129 -17.61 8.89 17.25
CA PRO A 129 -18.20 9.67 16.16
C PRO A 129 -18.84 8.75 15.11
N SER A 130 -19.88 9.23 14.44
CA SER A 130 -20.62 8.46 13.43
C SER A 130 -19.74 7.97 12.27
N LEU A 131 -18.67 8.70 11.93
CA LEU A 131 -17.65 8.26 10.97
C LEU A 131 -16.97 6.96 11.42
N VAL A 132 -16.55 6.88 12.68
CA VAL A 132 -15.85 5.72 13.24
C VAL A 132 -16.78 4.50 13.22
N LEU A 133 -18.02 4.69 13.68
CA LEU A 133 -19.05 3.65 13.62
C LEU A 133 -19.32 3.16 12.20
N GLU A 134 -19.26 4.04 11.19
CA GLU A 134 -19.44 3.65 9.79
C GLU A 134 -18.25 2.82 9.26
N MET A 135 -17.02 3.22 9.59
CA MET A 135 -15.81 2.54 9.14
C MET A 135 -15.62 1.14 9.77
N GLU A 136 -16.15 0.93 10.98
CA GLU A 136 -16.03 -0.35 11.69
C GLU A 136 -17.16 -1.35 11.39
N LYS A 137 -18.17 -1.00 10.59
CA LYS A 137 -19.33 -1.88 10.33
C LYS A 137 -18.96 -3.24 9.76
N SER A 138 -17.84 -3.34 9.06
CA SER A 138 -17.35 -4.58 8.45
C SER A 138 -16.57 -5.46 9.43
N ASP A 139 -16.17 -4.93 10.60
CA ASP A 139 -15.47 -5.71 11.62
C ASP A 139 -16.45 -6.60 12.39
N LYS A 140 -16.15 -7.89 12.43
CA LYS A 140 -16.98 -8.88 13.11
C LYS A 140 -16.48 -9.02 14.54
N ALA A 141 -17.24 -8.43 15.47
CA ALA A 141 -16.98 -8.56 16.90
C ALA A 141 -17.00 -10.04 17.35
N GLN A 142 -16.10 -10.40 18.26
CA GLN A 142 -15.99 -11.74 18.84
C GLN A 142 -16.28 -11.72 20.34
N THR A 143 -16.70 -12.84 20.92
CA THR A 143 -16.91 -12.96 22.37
C THR A 143 -15.59 -13.02 23.13
N CYS A 144 -15.59 -12.61 24.40
CA CYS A 144 -14.43 -12.67 25.27
C CYS A 144 -13.81 -14.08 25.33
N GLU A 145 -14.62 -15.13 25.37
CA GLU A 145 -14.18 -16.53 25.44
C GLU A 145 -13.45 -16.93 24.15
N THR A 146 -13.97 -16.52 22.99
CA THR A 146 -13.35 -16.79 21.69
C THR A 146 -11.99 -16.10 21.60
N VAL A 147 -11.93 -14.84 22.02
CA VAL A 147 -10.70 -14.03 22.01
C VAL A 147 -9.66 -14.61 22.97
N ALA A 148 -10.08 -15.02 24.17
CA ALA A 148 -9.22 -15.67 25.16
C ALA A 148 -8.69 -17.01 24.64
N TYR A 149 -9.51 -17.83 23.98
CA TYR A 149 -9.09 -19.10 23.37
C TYR A 149 -7.96 -18.89 22.37
N TYR A 150 -8.08 -17.93 21.44
CA TYR A 150 -7.02 -17.65 20.46
C TYR A 150 -5.76 -17.09 21.12
N CYS A 151 -5.91 -16.24 22.15
CA CYS A 151 -4.78 -15.74 22.92
C CYS A 151 -4.00 -16.90 23.58
N MET A 152 -4.70 -17.77 24.30
CA MET A 152 -4.09 -18.94 24.95
C MET A 152 -3.44 -19.89 23.94
N LYS A 153 -4.09 -20.15 22.81
CA LYS A 153 -3.53 -21.00 21.74
C LYS A 153 -2.21 -20.44 21.19
N GLY A 154 -2.13 -19.13 20.94
CA GLY A 154 -0.88 -18.50 20.49
C GLY A 154 0.20 -18.55 21.57
N LEU A 155 -0.16 -18.35 22.84
CA LEU A 155 0.75 -18.50 23.96
C LEU A 155 1.27 -19.95 24.05
N ASP A 156 0.42 -20.97 23.91
CA ASP A 156 0.81 -22.38 23.97
C ASP A 156 1.76 -22.76 22.83
N HIS A 157 1.62 -22.15 21.66
CA HIS A 157 2.54 -22.30 20.53
C HIS A 157 3.88 -21.58 20.71
N GLY A 158 3.97 -20.63 21.64
CA GLY A 158 5.14 -19.77 21.83
C GLY A 158 5.21 -18.59 20.86
N ASP A 159 4.07 -18.20 20.27
CA ASP A 159 3.99 -17.08 19.34
C ASP A 159 4.32 -15.76 20.07
N PHE A 160 5.09 -14.89 19.41
CA PHE A 160 5.39 -13.57 19.94
C PHE A 160 4.25 -12.59 19.70
N VAL A 161 3.75 -12.47 18.45
CA VAL A 161 2.66 -11.56 18.10
C VAL A 161 1.38 -12.34 17.82
N ILE A 162 0.47 -12.36 18.79
CA ILE A 162 -0.75 -13.16 18.75
C ILE A 162 -1.92 -12.29 18.28
N THR A 163 -2.76 -12.83 17.39
CA THR A 163 -4.00 -12.22 16.89
C THR A 163 -5.16 -13.23 16.99
N ASN A 164 -6.40 -12.76 16.92
CA ASN A 164 -7.60 -13.57 17.08
C ASN A 164 -8.39 -13.81 15.78
N ASN A 165 -7.90 -13.29 14.65
CA ASN A 165 -8.50 -13.51 13.34
C ASN A 165 -7.48 -13.32 12.19
N PHE A 166 -7.84 -13.84 11.02
CA PHE A 166 -7.03 -13.78 9.79
C PHE A 166 -6.72 -12.33 9.35
N VAL A 167 -7.65 -11.41 9.53
CA VAL A 167 -7.46 -10.00 9.18
C VAL A 167 -6.37 -9.37 10.06
N GLY A 168 -6.36 -9.69 11.35
CA GLY A 168 -5.34 -9.31 12.30
C GLY A 168 -3.97 -9.88 11.93
N ASP A 169 -3.91 -11.13 11.45
CA ASP A 169 -2.67 -11.71 10.94
C ASP A 169 -2.09 -10.94 9.74
N ILE A 170 -2.96 -10.47 8.82
CA ILE A 170 -2.55 -9.61 7.71
C ILE A 170 -2.07 -8.24 8.23
N MET A 171 -2.82 -7.62 9.15
CA MET A 171 -2.49 -6.31 9.70
C MET A 171 -1.18 -6.33 10.50
N LYS A 172 -0.92 -7.37 11.29
CA LYS A 172 0.35 -7.51 12.03
C LYS A 172 1.53 -7.65 11.06
N ASN A 173 1.33 -8.31 9.91
CA ASN A 173 2.34 -8.47 8.87
C ASN A 173 2.64 -7.17 8.11
N HIS A 174 1.64 -6.32 7.89
CA HIS A 174 1.84 -5.00 7.28
C HIS A 174 2.73 -4.08 8.13
N SER A 175 2.60 -4.17 9.45
CA SER A 175 3.18 -3.25 10.43
C SER A 175 4.25 -3.91 11.30
N ARG A 176 4.99 -4.87 10.73
CA ARG A 176 6.06 -5.56 11.48
C ARG A 176 7.19 -4.60 11.80
N THR A 177 7.37 -4.39 13.09
CA THR A 177 8.52 -3.75 13.72
C THR A 177 9.67 -4.77 13.79
N SER A 178 10.44 -4.80 14.87
CA SER A 178 11.48 -5.80 15.12
C SER A 178 10.94 -7.16 15.64
N SER A 179 9.62 -7.37 15.57
CA SER A 179 8.98 -8.60 16.03
C SER A 179 9.45 -9.83 15.23
N PRO A 180 9.80 -10.97 15.87
CA PRO A 180 10.17 -12.20 15.18
C PRO A 180 9.03 -12.78 14.31
N HIS A 181 9.41 -13.71 13.44
CA HIS A 181 8.51 -14.49 12.61
C HIS A 181 8.04 -15.76 13.33
N ASP A 182 6.73 -15.87 13.59
CA ASP A 182 6.13 -17.06 14.18
C ASP A 182 6.02 -18.17 13.10
N ASN A 183 5.64 -17.79 11.88
CA ASN A 183 5.62 -18.68 10.70
C ASN A 183 6.17 -17.95 9.45
N PRO A 184 7.46 -18.06 9.14
CA PRO A 184 8.10 -17.22 8.12
C PRO A 184 7.53 -17.46 6.71
N ILE A 185 7.11 -18.68 6.38
CA ILE A 185 6.57 -19.01 5.06
C ILE A 185 5.19 -18.37 4.88
N LEU A 186 4.27 -18.62 5.81
CA LEU A 186 2.91 -18.10 5.72
C LEU A 186 2.90 -16.57 5.76
N GLU A 187 3.75 -15.99 6.60
CA GLU A 187 3.88 -14.55 6.74
C GLU A 187 4.51 -13.88 5.52
N PHE A 188 5.45 -14.54 4.84
CA PHE A 188 5.94 -14.10 3.53
C PHE A 188 4.80 -14.06 2.50
N LEU A 189 3.95 -15.09 2.45
CA LEU A 189 2.78 -15.11 1.57
C LEU A 189 1.79 -13.97 1.92
N TYR A 190 1.56 -13.70 3.20
CA TYR A 190 0.75 -12.56 3.63
C TYR A 190 1.37 -11.22 3.26
N CYS A 191 2.70 -11.07 3.31
CA CYS A 191 3.39 -9.87 2.86
C CYS A 191 3.15 -9.63 1.36
N MET A 192 3.28 -10.67 0.52
CA MET A 192 2.99 -10.59 -0.91
C MET A 192 1.53 -10.18 -1.17
N LEU A 193 0.57 -10.78 -0.46
CA LEU A 193 -0.85 -10.43 -0.58
C LEU A 193 -1.11 -8.97 -0.17
N THR A 194 -0.55 -8.57 0.97
CA THR A 194 -0.72 -7.23 1.55
C THR A 194 -0.19 -6.15 0.62
N PHE A 195 0.92 -6.40 -0.09
CA PHE A 195 1.47 -5.46 -1.06
C PHE A 195 0.45 -5.01 -2.11
N PHE A 196 -0.40 -5.93 -2.60
CA PHE A 196 -1.44 -5.63 -3.58
C PHE A 196 -2.74 -5.11 -2.96
N VAL A 197 -3.13 -5.65 -1.81
CA VAL A 197 -4.41 -5.31 -1.16
C VAL A 197 -4.35 -3.97 -0.42
N TRP A 198 -3.22 -3.65 0.21
CA TRP A 198 -3.09 -2.49 1.08
C TRP A 198 -3.34 -1.14 0.40
N PRO A 199 -2.86 -0.86 -0.83
CA PRO A 199 -3.19 0.38 -1.52
C PRO A 199 -4.70 0.62 -1.68
N ILE A 200 -5.45 -0.44 -1.94
CA ILE A 200 -6.92 -0.40 -2.09
C ILE A 200 -7.58 -0.12 -0.75
N VAL A 201 -7.19 -0.87 0.30
CA VAL A 201 -7.71 -0.67 1.66
C VAL A 201 -7.41 0.76 2.15
N ARG A 202 -6.18 1.24 1.95
CA ARG A 202 -5.77 2.59 2.34
C ARG A 202 -6.58 3.66 1.61
N ALA A 203 -6.79 3.51 0.30
CA ALA A 203 -7.60 4.40 -0.51
C ALA A 203 -9.05 4.42 -0.04
N GLN A 204 -9.62 3.25 0.26
CA GLN A 204 -10.98 3.12 0.79
C GLN A 204 -11.15 3.85 2.14
N LEU A 205 -10.21 3.67 3.07
CA LEU A 205 -10.25 4.35 4.37
C LEU A 205 -10.21 5.88 4.22
N ASP A 206 -9.35 6.41 3.34
CA ASP A 206 -9.32 7.85 3.05
C ASP A 206 -10.59 8.34 2.34
N TYR A 207 -11.14 7.52 1.43
CA TYR A 207 -12.38 7.82 0.73
C TYR A 207 -13.57 7.95 1.69
N ASP A 208 -13.69 7.05 2.67
CA ASP A 208 -14.77 7.09 3.66
C ASP A 208 -14.71 8.37 4.52
N VAL A 209 -13.51 8.79 4.94
CA VAL A 209 -13.28 10.08 5.62
C VAL A 209 -13.68 11.25 4.72
N TYR A 210 -13.28 11.22 3.45
CA TYR A 210 -13.60 12.29 2.49
C TYR A 210 -15.11 12.38 2.22
N LYS A 211 -15.77 11.24 1.98
CA LYS A 211 -17.22 11.13 1.78
C LYS A 211 -17.97 11.66 3.00
N TYR A 212 -17.52 11.34 4.20
CA TYR A 212 -18.07 11.90 5.44
C TYR A 212 -17.90 13.42 5.52
N ALA A 213 -16.71 13.94 5.21
CA ALA A 213 -16.44 15.37 5.21
C ALA A 213 -17.32 16.14 4.21
N LEU A 214 -17.57 15.58 3.03
CA LEU A 214 -18.50 16.16 2.05
C LEU A 214 -19.95 16.14 2.54
N LYS A 215 -20.41 15.00 3.07
CA LYS A 215 -21.77 14.84 3.61
C LYS A 215 -22.06 15.85 4.72
N HIS A 216 -21.08 16.15 5.56
CA HIS A 216 -21.19 17.10 6.68
C HIS A 216 -20.74 18.52 6.32
N ARG A 217 -20.47 18.81 5.03
CA ARG A 217 -20.04 20.13 4.53
C ARG A 217 -18.78 20.69 5.21
N LEU A 218 -17.94 19.82 5.76
CA LEU A 218 -16.65 20.18 6.34
C LEU A 218 -15.61 20.48 5.25
N ARG A 219 -15.83 19.97 4.05
CA ARG A 219 -14.99 20.21 2.87
C ARG A 219 -15.87 20.44 1.65
N THR A 220 -15.39 21.28 0.74
CA THR A 220 -15.97 21.39 -0.60
C THR A 220 -15.50 20.20 -1.45
N ALA A 221 -16.38 19.71 -2.32
CA ALA A 221 -15.99 18.71 -3.31
C ALA A 221 -14.87 19.31 -4.15
N ILE A 222 -13.69 18.69 -4.11
CA ILE A 222 -12.61 19.07 -5.01
C ILE A 222 -13.08 18.68 -6.41
N PRO A 223 -13.18 19.61 -7.37
CA PRO A 223 -13.57 19.28 -8.73
C PRO A 223 -12.38 18.65 -9.47
N SER A 224 -11.93 17.46 -9.05
CA SER A 224 -10.76 16.82 -9.65
C SER A 224 -10.72 15.30 -9.61
N GLN A 225 -11.86 14.62 -9.54
CA GLN A 225 -11.86 13.26 -10.07
C GLN A 225 -11.63 13.36 -11.58
N SER A 226 -10.65 12.60 -12.07
CA SER A 226 -10.54 12.22 -13.47
C SER A 226 -11.94 11.95 -14.02
N ASN A 227 -12.21 12.36 -15.26
CA ASN A 227 -13.43 11.89 -15.90
C ASN A 227 -13.17 10.43 -16.28
N SER A 228 -13.20 9.53 -15.29
CA SER A 228 -12.76 8.14 -15.41
C SER A 228 -13.46 7.45 -16.56
N PHE A 229 -14.72 7.81 -16.80
CA PHE A 229 -15.46 7.39 -17.98
C PHE A 229 -14.75 7.77 -19.30
N ILE A 230 -14.35 9.03 -19.49
CA ILE A 230 -13.63 9.46 -20.70
C ILE A 230 -12.27 8.78 -20.81
N THR A 231 -11.50 8.71 -19.72
CA THR A 231 -10.16 8.07 -19.77
C THR A 231 -10.26 6.59 -20.12
N VAL A 232 -11.17 5.85 -19.48
CA VAL A 232 -11.41 4.43 -19.76
C VAL A 232 -11.96 4.26 -21.17
N PHE A 233 -12.92 5.08 -21.59
CA PHE A 233 -13.50 5.03 -22.94
C PHE A 233 -12.45 5.24 -24.04
N LEU A 234 -11.62 6.28 -23.93
CA LEU A 234 -10.55 6.56 -24.90
C LEU A 234 -9.51 5.43 -24.92
N THR A 235 -9.19 4.85 -23.77
CA THR A 235 -8.25 3.72 -23.68
C THR A 235 -8.83 2.45 -24.30
N SER A 236 -10.13 2.19 -24.12
CA SER A 236 -10.83 1.10 -24.79
C SER A 236 -10.84 1.26 -26.30
N ILE A 237 -11.02 2.49 -26.81
CA ILE A 237 -10.89 2.78 -28.25
C ILE A 237 -9.48 2.48 -28.75
N GLN A 238 -8.45 2.95 -28.02
CA GLN A 238 -7.04 2.66 -28.37
C GLN A 238 -6.78 1.15 -28.43
N LEU A 239 -7.31 0.37 -27.48
CA LEU A 239 -7.17 -1.07 -27.46
C LEU A 239 -7.88 -1.76 -28.62
N CYS A 240 -9.12 -1.35 -28.94
CA CYS A 240 -9.84 -1.89 -30.09
C CYS A 240 -9.07 -1.64 -31.39
N ILE A 241 -8.58 -0.41 -31.59
CA ILE A 241 -7.74 -0.08 -32.75
C ILE A 241 -6.47 -0.94 -32.76
N PHE A 242 -5.80 -1.08 -31.61
CA PHE A 242 -4.57 -1.88 -31.50
C PHE A 242 -4.83 -3.36 -31.80
N TYR A 243 -5.94 -3.93 -31.31
CA TYR A 243 -6.34 -5.31 -31.57
C TYR A 243 -6.45 -5.59 -33.07
N TYR A 244 -7.09 -4.69 -33.83
CA TYR A 244 -7.18 -4.81 -35.29
C TYR A 244 -5.84 -4.63 -36.01
N LEU A 245 -4.86 -3.97 -35.39
CA LEU A 245 -3.52 -3.80 -35.94
C LEU A 245 -2.59 -4.99 -35.67
N ILE A 246 -2.92 -5.91 -34.74
CA ILE A 246 -2.06 -7.05 -34.38
C ILE A 246 -1.68 -7.90 -35.60
N PRO A 247 -2.59 -8.33 -36.49
CA PRO A 247 -2.22 -9.15 -37.66
C PRO A 247 -1.23 -8.43 -38.59
N THR A 248 -1.41 -7.13 -38.79
CA THR A 248 -0.52 -6.29 -39.60
C THR A 248 0.81 -6.02 -38.88
N LEU A 249 0.81 -5.95 -37.55
CA LEU A 249 2.01 -5.83 -36.73
C LEU A 249 2.87 -7.10 -36.82
N VAL A 250 2.24 -8.28 -36.85
CA VAL A 250 2.94 -9.56 -37.00
C VAL A 250 3.51 -9.73 -38.40
N SER A 251 2.76 -9.36 -39.43
CA SER A 251 3.20 -9.51 -40.83
C SER A 251 4.22 -8.45 -41.27
N ASN A 252 4.02 -7.18 -40.91
CA ASN A 252 4.83 -6.05 -41.35
C ASN A 252 5.06 -5.03 -40.23
N PRO A 253 5.87 -5.37 -39.20
CA PRO A 253 5.99 -4.55 -37.99
C PRO A 253 6.50 -3.12 -38.25
N CYS A 254 7.49 -2.94 -39.12
CA CYS A 254 8.06 -1.62 -39.41
C CYS A 254 7.00 -0.65 -40.00
N VAL A 255 6.30 -1.10 -41.03
CA VAL A 255 5.27 -0.29 -41.71
C VAL A 255 4.09 -0.03 -40.80
N THR A 256 3.65 -1.02 -40.01
CA THR A 256 2.55 -0.87 -39.06
C THR A 256 2.89 0.15 -37.98
N LEU A 257 4.08 0.07 -37.36
CA LEU A 257 4.50 1.02 -36.34
C LEU A 257 4.64 2.44 -36.90
N LEU A 258 5.25 2.58 -38.08
CA LEU A 258 5.41 3.89 -38.72
C LEU A 258 4.06 4.53 -39.08
N LYS A 259 3.13 3.78 -39.69
CA LYS A 259 1.81 4.28 -40.09
C LYS A 259 0.88 4.54 -38.91
N SER A 260 0.99 3.76 -37.84
CA SER A 260 0.16 3.93 -36.65
C SER A 260 0.68 4.99 -35.68
N PHE A 261 1.96 5.37 -35.77
CA PHE A 261 2.57 6.36 -34.86
C PHE A 261 1.81 7.70 -34.78
N PRO A 262 1.42 8.36 -35.90
CA PRO A 262 0.67 9.61 -35.83
C PRO A 262 -0.68 9.46 -35.12
N LEU A 263 -1.32 8.30 -35.28
CA LEU A 263 -2.58 7.98 -34.60
C LEU A 263 -2.39 7.87 -33.09
N TRP A 264 -1.35 7.16 -32.63
CA TRP A 264 -1.05 7.04 -31.20
C TRP A 264 -0.70 8.39 -30.57
N PHE A 265 0.08 9.21 -31.27
CA PHE A 265 0.40 10.56 -30.85
C PHE A 265 -0.86 11.42 -30.70
N LEU A 266 -1.76 11.38 -31.68
CA LEU A 266 -3.02 12.12 -31.64
C LEU A 266 -3.92 11.63 -30.49
N LEU A 267 -4.11 10.33 -30.35
CA LEU A 267 -4.96 9.75 -29.29
C LEU A 267 -4.41 10.06 -27.90
N GLN A 268 -3.09 10.00 -27.69
CA GLN A 268 -2.48 10.40 -26.42
C GLN A 268 -2.58 11.90 -26.17
N THR A 269 -2.52 12.73 -27.20
CA THR A 269 -2.75 14.18 -27.07
C THR A 269 -4.18 14.47 -26.64
N ILE A 270 -5.17 13.83 -27.29
CA ILE A 270 -6.59 13.95 -26.93
C ILE A 270 -6.82 13.46 -25.49
N GLN A 271 -6.28 12.30 -25.13
CA GLN A 271 -6.42 11.75 -23.78
C GLN A 271 -5.80 12.66 -22.73
N THR A 272 -4.61 13.21 -22.99
CA THR A 272 -3.96 14.18 -22.09
C THR A 272 -4.76 15.48 -21.97
N TYR A 273 -5.43 15.91 -23.05
CA TYR A 273 -6.31 17.08 -23.06
C TYR A 273 -7.53 16.94 -22.16
N PHE A 274 -8.17 15.76 -22.20
CA PHE A 274 -9.33 15.48 -21.35
C PHE A 274 -8.98 15.01 -19.94
N GLN A 275 -7.71 14.69 -19.69
CA GLN A 275 -7.25 14.23 -18.38
C GLN A 275 -7.48 15.30 -17.31
N ARG A 276 -7.83 14.85 -16.10
CA ARG A 276 -7.79 15.69 -14.90
C ARG A 276 -6.72 15.23 -13.91
N PRO A 277 -6.10 16.16 -13.17
CA PRO A 277 -6.30 17.62 -13.24
C PRO A 277 -5.83 18.22 -14.57
N ARG A 278 -6.51 19.28 -15.02
CA ARG A 278 -6.27 19.89 -16.34
C ARG A 278 -4.84 20.39 -16.41
N VAL A 279 -4.11 19.98 -17.43
CA VAL A 279 -2.81 20.59 -17.76
C VAL A 279 -3.03 21.84 -18.61
N CYS A 280 -2.13 22.80 -18.49
CA CYS A 280 -2.15 23.98 -19.36
C CYS A 280 -1.76 23.57 -20.78
N PHE A 281 -2.77 23.34 -21.63
CA PHE A 281 -2.57 23.19 -23.07
C PHE A 281 -2.31 24.56 -23.70
N SER A 282 -1.02 24.91 -23.76
CA SER A 282 -0.53 26.04 -24.56
C SER A 282 0.32 25.48 -25.70
N PHE A 283 0.33 26.19 -26.84
CA PHE A 283 1.17 25.84 -28.00
C PHE A 283 2.64 25.61 -27.59
N THR A 284 3.17 26.46 -26.72
CA THR A 284 4.52 26.34 -26.16
C THR A 284 4.72 25.03 -25.40
N ASN A 285 3.72 24.60 -24.62
CA ASN A 285 3.80 23.36 -23.86
C ASN A 285 3.73 22.13 -24.77
N VAL A 286 2.91 22.17 -25.82
CA VAL A 286 2.86 21.09 -26.81
C VAL A 286 4.23 20.91 -27.49
N ILE A 287 4.87 22.00 -27.92
CA ILE A 287 6.21 21.95 -28.52
C ILE A 287 7.24 21.39 -27.53
N ARG A 288 7.23 21.86 -26.28
CA ARG A 288 8.13 21.35 -25.24
C ARG A 288 7.89 19.86 -25.00
N SER A 289 6.65 19.42 -24.93
CA SER A 289 6.27 18.02 -24.74
C SER A 289 6.74 17.14 -25.90
N ILE A 290 6.63 17.62 -27.15
CA ILE A 290 7.17 16.94 -28.33
C ILE A 290 8.70 16.83 -28.21
N GLY A 291 9.39 17.90 -27.83
CA GLY A 291 10.84 17.89 -27.59
C GLY A 291 11.26 16.87 -26.53
N THR A 292 10.56 16.84 -25.40
CA THR A 292 10.80 15.88 -24.31
C THR A 292 10.49 14.44 -24.73
N MET A 293 9.44 14.21 -25.53
CA MET A 293 9.13 12.90 -26.10
C MET A 293 10.21 12.42 -27.08
N CYS A 294 10.74 13.31 -27.92
CA CYS A 294 11.85 12.99 -28.82
C CYS A 294 13.09 12.60 -28.02
N LEU A 295 13.49 13.40 -27.02
CA LEU A 295 14.60 13.07 -26.13
C LEU A 295 14.35 11.75 -25.39
N GLY A 296 13.14 11.56 -24.89
CA GLY A 296 12.68 10.34 -24.24
C GLY A 296 12.77 9.10 -25.13
N THR A 297 12.53 9.25 -26.43
CA THR A 297 12.69 8.17 -27.41
C THR A 297 14.13 7.68 -27.46
N PHE A 298 15.12 8.60 -27.45
CA PHE A 298 16.53 8.21 -27.41
C PHE A 298 16.92 7.54 -26.10
N VAL A 299 16.41 8.02 -24.97
CA VAL A 299 16.64 7.41 -23.64
C VAL A 299 16.06 5.99 -23.61
N ILE A 300 14.81 5.81 -24.05
CA ILE A 300 14.19 4.48 -24.11
C ILE A 300 14.92 3.58 -25.09
N ALA A 301 15.32 4.07 -26.27
CA ALA A 301 16.08 3.30 -27.24
C ALA A 301 17.41 2.82 -26.64
N PHE A 302 18.14 3.68 -25.94
CA PHE A 302 19.37 3.32 -25.23
C PHE A 302 19.12 2.20 -24.21
N VAL A 303 18.05 2.31 -23.41
CA VAL A 303 17.65 1.25 -22.47
C VAL A 303 17.34 -0.04 -23.22
N LEU A 304 16.51 -0.01 -24.27
CA LEU A 304 16.19 -1.21 -25.05
C LEU A 304 17.46 -1.88 -25.61
N PHE A 305 18.42 -1.11 -26.12
CA PHE A 305 19.70 -1.63 -26.61
C PHE A 305 20.54 -2.25 -25.49
N ALA A 306 20.62 -1.59 -24.33
CA ALA A 306 21.32 -2.12 -23.16
C ALA A 306 20.70 -3.45 -22.67
N PHE A 307 19.39 -3.63 -22.86
CA PHE A 307 18.65 -4.86 -22.55
C PHE A 307 18.58 -5.86 -23.73
N GLY A 308 19.39 -5.68 -24.78
CA GLY A 308 19.59 -6.67 -25.84
C GLY A 308 18.73 -6.49 -27.10
N ALA A 309 18.06 -5.35 -27.27
CA ALA A 309 17.37 -5.04 -28.52
C ALA A 309 18.37 -4.97 -29.71
N PRO A 310 18.01 -5.47 -30.91
CA PRO A 310 18.89 -5.42 -32.07
C PRO A 310 19.24 -3.99 -32.48
N LEU A 311 20.55 -3.67 -32.45
CA LEU A 311 21.07 -2.35 -32.80
C LEU A 311 21.36 -2.18 -34.30
N VAL A 312 21.88 -3.22 -34.97
CA VAL A 312 22.34 -3.13 -36.36
C VAL A 312 21.31 -3.67 -37.34
N SER A 313 20.85 -4.91 -37.13
CA SER A 313 19.99 -5.62 -38.10
C SER A 313 18.55 -5.09 -38.16
N LYS A 314 18.00 -4.61 -37.03
CA LYS A 314 16.62 -4.11 -36.93
C LYS A 314 16.55 -2.73 -36.27
N PHE A 315 17.52 -1.87 -36.53
CA PHE A 315 17.61 -0.52 -35.93
C PHE A 315 16.29 0.25 -36.02
N GLN A 316 15.69 0.31 -37.22
CA GLN A 316 14.44 1.04 -37.46
C GLN A 316 13.29 0.52 -36.60
N LEU A 317 13.14 -0.80 -36.44
CA LEU A 317 12.09 -1.37 -35.60
C LEU A 317 12.33 -1.05 -34.11
N SER A 318 13.58 -1.19 -33.64
CA SER A 318 13.94 -0.89 -32.25
C SER A 318 13.68 0.59 -31.92
N PHE A 319 14.00 1.49 -32.85
CA PHE A 319 13.76 2.93 -32.69
C PHE A 319 12.26 3.27 -32.74
N LEU A 320 11.49 2.67 -33.66
CA LEU A 320 10.04 2.87 -33.72
C LEU A 320 9.34 2.33 -32.46
N CYS A 321 9.80 1.20 -31.92
CA CYS A 321 9.31 0.67 -30.64
C CYS A 321 9.57 1.65 -29.49
N ALA A 322 10.79 2.20 -29.40
CA ALA A 322 11.12 3.23 -28.41
C ALA A 322 10.26 4.49 -28.57
N ALA A 323 9.99 4.90 -29.81
CA ALA A 323 9.14 6.06 -30.10
C ALA A 323 7.69 5.82 -29.65
N THR A 324 7.13 4.64 -29.92
CA THR A 324 5.80 4.25 -29.45
C THR A 324 5.72 4.26 -27.92
N LEU A 325 6.72 3.69 -27.25
CA LEU A 325 6.80 3.73 -25.78
C LEU A 325 6.90 5.17 -25.26
N SER A 326 7.70 6.03 -25.89
CA SER A 326 7.84 7.44 -25.48
C SER A 326 6.53 8.22 -25.60
N VAL A 327 5.76 7.99 -26.66
CA VAL A 327 4.41 8.56 -26.84
C VAL A 327 3.44 8.12 -25.73
N LEU A 328 3.46 6.85 -25.33
CA LEU A 328 2.57 6.32 -24.29
C LEU A 328 2.97 6.74 -22.86
N THR A 329 4.25 7.06 -22.64
CA THR A 329 4.81 7.25 -21.30
C THR A 329 5.29 8.68 -21.04
N ILE A 330 6.32 9.12 -21.76
CA ILE A 330 7.03 10.39 -21.52
C ILE A 330 6.22 11.58 -22.00
N TYR A 331 5.57 11.47 -23.16
CA TYR A 331 4.79 12.56 -23.75
C TYR A 331 3.69 13.09 -22.79
N PRO A 332 2.77 12.27 -22.26
CA PRO A 332 1.74 12.79 -21.37
C PRO A 332 2.29 13.33 -20.04
N LEU A 333 3.36 12.72 -19.49
CA LEU A 333 4.04 13.22 -18.28
C LEU A 333 4.69 14.59 -18.47
N SER A 334 5.21 14.87 -19.67
CA SER A 334 5.91 16.11 -19.95
C SER A 334 5.02 17.35 -19.84
N PHE A 335 3.70 17.23 -19.97
CA PHE A 335 2.77 18.33 -19.71
C PHE A 335 2.70 18.73 -18.23
N PHE A 336 2.98 17.79 -17.30
CA PHE A 336 2.94 18.01 -15.85
C PHE A 336 4.31 18.37 -15.28
N PHE A 337 5.35 17.67 -15.70
CA PHE A 337 6.70 17.87 -15.19
C PHE A 337 7.44 18.96 -15.95
N GLN A 338 7.11 19.18 -17.22
CA GLN A 338 7.80 20.13 -18.08
C GLN A 338 9.32 19.88 -18.00
N SER A 339 10.13 20.94 -17.86
CA SER A 339 11.59 20.85 -17.72
C SER A 339 12.06 20.73 -16.25
N ASP A 340 11.18 20.38 -15.31
CA ASP A 340 11.52 20.22 -13.89
C ASP A 340 12.17 18.85 -13.63
N TYR A 341 13.50 18.83 -13.64
CA TYR A 341 14.30 17.62 -13.42
C TYR A 341 14.08 16.98 -12.04
N MET A 342 13.70 17.76 -11.02
CA MET A 342 13.42 17.23 -9.68
C MET A 342 12.15 16.39 -9.70
N ARG A 343 11.10 16.84 -10.40
CA ARG A 343 9.87 16.06 -10.56
C ARG A 343 10.09 14.78 -11.36
N TRP A 344 10.89 14.85 -12.43
CA TRP A 344 11.28 13.65 -13.18
C TRP A 344 12.05 12.66 -12.30
N GLY A 345 13.02 13.13 -11.51
CA GLY A 345 13.76 12.27 -10.57
C GLY A 345 12.85 11.64 -9.50
N GLN A 346 11.90 12.40 -8.95
CA GLN A 346 10.90 11.88 -8.01
C GLN A 346 9.97 10.84 -8.65
N PHE A 347 9.60 11.02 -9.92
CA PHE A 347 8.81 10.04 -10.67
C PHE A 347 9.57 8.73 -10.89
N LEU A 348 10.84 8.82 -11.30
CA LEU A 348 11.71 7.65 -11.46
C LEU A 348 11.99 6.93 -10.12
N ALA A 349 11.98 7.67 -9.01
CA ALA A 349 12.05 7.13 -7.65
C ALA A 349 10.70 6.61 -7.11
N PHE A 350 9.70 6.40 -7.98
CA PHE A 350 8.36 5.88 -7.64
C PHE A 350 7.60 6.67 -6.57
N LYS A 351 7.90 7.97 -6.38
CA LYS A 351 7.13 8.81 -5.44
C LYS A 351 5.72 9.04 -5.99
N GLN A 352 4.70 8.96 -5.13
CA GLN A 352 3.32 9.20 -5.51
C GLN A 352 3.02 10.69 -5.71
N PHE A 353 2.37 11.04 -6.81
CA PHE A 353 1.91 12.38 -7.12
C PHE A 353 0.39 12.42 -7.17
N LYS A 354 -0.23 12.89 -6.09
CA LYS A 354 -1.70 13.11 -6.05
C LYS A 354 -2.19 14.00 -7.20
N ALA A 355 -1.34 14.93 -7.67
CA ALA A 355 -1.65 15.82 -8.78
C ALA A 355 -1.56 15.17 -10.18
N LEU A 356 -0.91 14.01 -10.34
CA LEU A 356 -0.87 13.31 -11.63
C LEU A 356 -2.10 12.43 -11.84
N GLY A 357 -2.75 12.02 -10.75
CA GLY A 357 -3.91 11.14 -10.85
C GLY A 357 -3.56 9.79 -11.47
N SER A 358 -4.43 9.28 -12.35
CA SER A 358 -4.21 8.01 -13.05
C SER A 358 -3.00 8.02 -13.98
N LEU A 359 -2.48 9.19 -14.38
CA LEU A 359 -1.40 9.27 -15.35
C LEU A 359 -0.09 8.67 -14.86
N GLN A 360 0.20 8.78 -13.56
CA GLN A 360 1.39 8.15 -13.01
C GLN A 360 1.38 6.64 -13.28
N TYR A 361 0.24 5.99 -13.05
CA TYR A 361 0.04 4.58 -13.34
C TYR A 361 0.09 4.31 -14.85
N ARG A 362 -0.61 5.13 -15.66
CA ARG A 362 -0.62 4.99 -17.13
C ARG A 362 0.73 5.14 -17.80
N ALA A 363 1.68 5.84 -17.17
CA ALA A 363 3.05 5.95 -17.66
C ALA A 363 3.93 4.76 -17.26
N TRP A 364 3.72 4.17 -16.07
CA TRP A 364 4.45 2.96 -15.66
C TRP A 364 3.91 1.69 -16.32
N GLY A 365 2.60 1.62 -16.59
CA GLY A 365 1.96 0.47 -17.22
C GLY A 365 2.63 -0.02 -18.51
N PRO A 366 2.87 0.84 -19.51
CA PRO A 366 3.52 0.44 -20.76
C PRO A 366 4.96 -0.07 -20.55
N ILE A 367 5.68 0.42 -19.55
CA ILE A 367 7.05 0.00 -19.21
C ILE A 367 7.02 -1.39 -18.60
N ILE A 368 6.16 -1.61 -17.60
CA ILE A 368 5.96 -2.94 -16.98
C ILE A 368 5.46 -3.94 -18.02
N GLY A 369 4.51 -3.52 -18.86
CA GLY A 369 3.97 -4.31 -19.94
C GLY A 369 5.03 -4.68 -20.99
N ALA A 370 5.88 -3.73 -21.40
CA ALA A 370 7.03 -3.99 -22.27
C ALA A 370 7.98 -5.04 -21.67
N TRP A 371 8.29 -4.90 -20.38
CA TRP A 371 9.17 -5.81 -19.66
C TRP A 371 8.59 -7.23 -19.60
N LEU A 372 7.30 -7.38 -19.25
CA LEU A 372 6.61 -8.68 -19.32
C LEU A 372 6.54 -9.22 -20.76
N GLY A 373 6.36 -8.34 -21.75
CA GLY A 373 6.39 -8.67 -23.17
C GLY A 373 7.75 -9.18 -23.66
N ALA A 374 8.83 -9.02 -22.88
CA ALA A 374 10.13 -9.59 -23.22
C ALA A 374 10.24 -11.07 -22.86
N ILE A 375 9.43 -11.58 -21.91
CA ILE A 375 9.47 -12.98 -21.43
C ILE A 375 9.24 -14.00 -22.55
N PRO A 376 8.31 -13.81 -23.50
CA PRO A 376 8.07 -14.79 -24.56
C PRO A 376 9.17 -14.88 -25.62
N ILE A 377 10.07 -13.89 -25.71
CA ILE A 377 11.13 -13.83 -26.73
C ILE A 377 12.14 -14.99 -26.57
N PRO A 378 12.74 -15.24 -25.39
CA PRO A 378 13.67 -16.36 -25.19
C PRO A 378 13.02 -17.74 -25.11
N LEU A 379 11.68 -17.82 -25.02
CA LEU A 379 10.97 -19.10 -24.94
C LEU A 379 10.87 -19.84 -26.28
N ASP A 380 11.21 -19.15 -27.39
CA ASP A 380 11.46 -19.69 -28.73
C ASP A 380 10.44 -20.77 -29.18
N TRP A 381 9.17 -20.38 -29.32
CA TRP A 381 8.10 -21.29 -29.79
C TRP A 381 7.97 -21.31 -31.32
N ASP A 382 8.96 -20.79 -32.05
CA ASP A 382 8.97 -20.66 -33.51
C ASP A 382 7.71 -19.98 -34.08
N ARG A 383 7.14 -19.02 -33.35
CA ARG A 383 5.93 -18.31 -33.81
C ARG A 383 6.24 -16.91 -34.32
N PRO A 384 5.65 -16.49 -35.46
CA PRO A 384 5.86 -15.15 -36.02
C PRO A 384 5.57 -14.00 -35.05
N TRP A 385 4.63 -14.20 -34.12
CA TRP A 385 4.26 -13.18 -33.13
C TRP A 385 5.29 -12.99 -32.02
N GLN A 386 6.23 -13.92 -31.81
CA GLN A 386 7.32 -13.81 -30.83
C GLN A 386 8.46 -12.90 -31.31
N ALA A 387 8.49 -12.53 -32.59
CA ALA A 387 9.60 -11.77 -33.16
C ALA A 387 9.69 -10.35 -32.57
N TRP A 388 10.91 -9.89 -32.33
CA TRP A 388 11.17 -8.49 -31.94
C TRP A 388 10.62 -7.49 -32.97
N PRO A 389 9.91 -6.41 -32.56
CA PRO A 389 9.53 -6.00 -31.20
C PRO A 389 8.05 -6.29 -30.86
N ILE A 390 7.41 -7.26 -31.52
CA ILE A 390 5.95 -7.45 -31.49
C ILE A 390 5.43 -7.65 -30.06
N THR A 391 6.01 -8.59 -29.32
CA THR A 391 5.58 -8.92 -27.95
C THR A 391 5.80 -7.76 -26.98
N ILE A 392 6.85 -6.97 -27.17
CA ILE A 392 7.13 -5.76 -26.38
C ILE A 392 6.03 -4.73 -26.59
N VAL A 393 5.71 -4.42 -27.86
CA VAL A 393 4.68 -3.44 -28.21
C VAL A 393 3.31 -3.91 -27.70
N VAL A 394 2.95 -5.18 -27.93
CA VAL A 394 1.70 -5.76 -27.41
C VAL A 394 1.63 -5.66 -25.89
N GLY A 395 2.72 -6.04 -25.21
CA GLY A 395 2.85 -5.90 -23.77
C GLY A 395 2.65 -4.46 -23.30
N SER A 396 3.23 -3.47 -23.99
CA SER A 396 3.07 -2.05 -23.67
C SER A 396 1.62 -1.58 -23.73
N PHE A 397 0.86 -1.98 -24.76
CA PHE A 397 -0.54 -1.59 -24.89
C PHE A 397 -1.43 -2.28 -23.83
N ILE A 398 -1.19 -3.56 -23.55
CA ILE A 398 -1.89 -4.27 -22.46
C ILE A 398 -1.58 -3.61 -21.12
N GLY A 399 -0.31 -3.30 -20.86
CA GLY A 399 0.14 -2.60 -19.66
C GLY A 399 -0.48 -1.21 -19.52
N HIS A 400 -0.60 -0.46 -20.62
CA HIS A 400 -1.30 0.84 -20.65
C HIS A 400 -2.76 0.72 -20.20
N LEU A 401 -3.48 -0.28 -20.71
CA LEU A 401 -4.88 -0.54 -20.35
C LEU A 401 -5.02 -0.87 -18.87
N VAL A 402 -4.30 -1.90 -18.42
CA VAL A 402 -4.37 -2.38 -17.04
C VAL A 402 -4.04 -1.26 -16.06
N ALA A 403 -2.98 -0.50 -16.33
CA ALA A 403 -2.58 0.61 -15.47
C ALA A 403 -3.53 1.82 -15.55
N THR A 404 -4.24 1.99 -16.67
CA THR A 404 -5.34 2.96 -16.75
C THR A 404 -6.47 2.57 -15.81
N ILE A 405 -6.96 1.33 -15.89
CA ILE A 405 -8.06 0.84 -15.05
C ILE A 405 -7.67 0.94 -13.57
N ILE A 406 -6.49 0.44 -13.21
CA ILE A 406 -5.97 0.52 -11.84
C ILE A 406 -5.83 1.98 -11.40
N GLY A 407 -5.24 2.83 -12.24
CA GLY A 407 -5.02 4.24 -11.91
C GLY A 407 -6.33 5.00 -11.69
N GLU A 408 -7.38 4.69 -12.44
CA GLU A 408 -8.70 5.30 -12.26
C GLU A 408 -9.46 4.72 -11.05
N LEU A 409 -9.24 3.44 -10.70
CA LEU A 409 -9.82 2.83 -9.49
C LEU A 409 -9.16 3.33 -8.19
N LEU A 410 -7.88 3.71 -8.26
CA LEU A 410 -7.09 4.18 -7.10
C LEU A 410 -7.15 5.70 -6.88
N GLN A 411 -7.81 6.45 -7.76
CA GLN A 411 -8.04 7.90 -7.64
C GLN A 411 -9.31 8.21 -6.86
#